data_AF-A0A7S4IXX1-F1
#
_entry.id   AF-A0A7S4IXX1-F1
#
_cell.length_a   1.000
_cell.length_b   1.000
_cell.length_c   1.000
_cell.angle_alpha   90.00
_cell.angle_beta   90.00
_cell.angle_gamma   90.00
#
_symmetry.space_group_name_H-M   'P 1'
#
loop_
_entity.id
_entity.type
_entity.pdbx_description
1 polymer ?
#
loop_
_entity_poly.entity_id
_entity_poly.type
_entity_poly.pdbx_seq_one_letter_code
_entity_poly.pdbx_strand_id
1 'polypeptide(L)'
;MSQQQGDGHSQRDSAKALQERLHILLNRLSDATDILKNWPESDGDDSSVHVETTTKLIGSLQKIVAAVKEVEEKAMKGDGSEGDKRLIKALREMQVPLDLLDLMDYGGGLNPDVFARGLLREAVRRLAGLKRRKLALELLSSAVHNGMVRREARKRTAAVAAAAAAAESEKAEIESHEKKRKRENEGFNGDRSGDDGEPPLKR
;
A
#
# COMPACT_ATOMS: atom_id res chain seq x y z
N MET A 1 -7.04 31.33 -18.45
CA MET A 1 -7.27 29.89 -18.22
C MET A 1 -8.73 29.65 -17.76
N SER A 2 -9.71 29.88 -18.65
CA SER A 2 -11.14 29.81 -18.27
C SER A 2 -12.00 29.18 -19.36
N GLN A 3 -11.71 27.93 -19.74
CA GLN A 3 -12.48 27.21 -20.77
C GLN A 3 -12.89 25.77 -20.38
N GLN A 4 -12.87 25.39 -19.10
CA GLN A 4 -13.22 24.01 -18.68
C GLN A 4 -14.70 23.80 -18.29
N GLN A 5 -15.55 24.82 -18.23
CA GLN A 5 -16.92 24.65 -17.72
C GLN A 5 -17.97 24.26 -18.78
N GLY A 6 -17.74 24.50 -20.07
CA GLY A 6 -18.67 24.09 -21.14
C GLY A 6 -18.53 22.62 -21.58
N ASP A 7 -17.39 22.00 -21.27
CA ASP A 7 -16.96 20.75 -21.88
C ASP A 7 -17.60 19.48 -21.30
N GLY A 8 -18.04 19.53 -20.04
CA GLY A 8 -18.67 18.39 -19.37
C GLY A 8 -20.14 18.17 -19.75
N HIS A 9 -20.81 19.18 -20.30
CA HIS A 9 -22.24 19.07 -20.64
C HIS A 9 -22.45 18.20 -21.88
N SER A 10 -21.70 18.46 -22.96
CA SER A 10 -21.80 17.72 -24.23
C SER A 10 -21.47 16.21 -24.09
N GLN A 11 -20.49 15.85 -23.25
CA GLN A 11 -20.19 14.44 -22.98
C GLN A 11 -21.31 13.75 -22.21
N ARG A 12 -21.94 14.43 -21.24
CA ARG A 12 -23.07 13.88 -20.48
C ARG A 12 -24.28 13.65 -21.38
N ASP A 13 -24.53 14.55 -22.31
CA ASP A 13 -25.66 14.42 -23.24
C ASP A 13 -25.41 13.29 -24.24
N SER A 14 -24.18 13.12 -24.73
CA SER A 14 -23.77 11.96 -25.53
C SER A 14 -23.94 10.64 -24.77
N ALA A 15 -23.52 10.61 -23.49
CA ALA A 15 -23.69 9.42 -22.64
C ALA A 15 -25.16 9.08 -22.39
N LYS A 16 -26.02 10.08 -22.16
CA LYS A 16 -27.48 9.88 -22.02
C LYS A 16 -28.09 9.33 -23.32
N ALA A 17 -27.68 9.84 -24.47
CA ALA A 17 -28.17 9.35 -25.76
C ALA A 17 -27.77 7.88 -25.98
N LEU A 18 -26.56 7.47 -25.59
CA LEU A 18 -26.15 6.06 -25.62
C LEU A 18 -27.00 5.22 -24.66
N GLN A 19 -27.25 5.71 -23.45
CA GLN A 19 -28.10 5.02 -22.47
C GLN A 19 -29.53 4.84 -22.97
N GLU A 20 -30.10 5.85 -23.62
CA GLU A 20 -31.44 5.77 -24.21
C GLU A 20 -31.52 4.69 -25.29
N ARG A 21 -30.51 4.61 -26.17
CA ARG A 21 -30.43 3.54 -27.19
C ARG A 21 -30.35 2.15 -26.57
N LEU A 22 -29.57 2.00 -25.49
CA LEU A 22 -29.50 0.74 -24.73
C LEU A 22 -30.85 0.36 -24.11
N HIS A 23 -31.58 1.33 -23.55
CA HIS A 23 -32.93 1.09 -23.04
C HIS A 23 -33.90 0.64 -24.14
N ILE A 24 -33.85 1.28 -25.31
CA ILE A 24 -34.66 0.87 -26.46
C ILE A 24 -34.34 -0.56 -26.88
N LEU A 25 -33.06 -0.94 -26.93
CA LEU A 25 -32.64 -2.31 -27.25
C LEU A 25 -33.17 -3.32 -26.23
N LEU A 26 -33.06 -3.03 -24.93
CA LEU A 26 -33.57 -3.90 -23.86
C LEU A 26 -35.09 -4.07 -23.93
N ASN A 27 -35.82 -3.00 -24.19
CA ASN A 27 -37.28 -3.08 -24.37
C ASN A 27 -37.64 -3.97 -25.57
N ARG A 28 -36.96 -3.80 -26.71
CA ARG A 28 -37.17 -4.65 -27.91
C ARG A 28 -36.86 -6.13 -27.63
N LEU A 29 -35.81 -6.41 -26.85
CA LEU A 29 -35.48 -7.77 -26.41
C LEU A 29 -36.55 -8.35 -25.49
N SER A 30 -37.08 -7.55 -24.56
CA SER A 30 -38.21 -7.94 -23.71
C SER A 30 -39.44 -8.28 -24.56
N ASP A 31 -39.81 -7.41 -25.51
CA ASP A 31 -40.95 -7.65 -26.40
C ASP A 31 -40.79 -8.95 -27.20
N ALA A 32 -39.60 -9.21 -27.75
CA ALA A 32 -39.31 -10.48 -28.45
C ALA A 32 -39.39 -11.68 -27.52
N THR A 33 -38.92 -11.55 -26.28
CA THR A 33 -39.01 -12.59 -25.25
C THR A 33 -40.48 -12.89 -24.92
N ASP A 34 -41.33 -11.88 -24.88
CA ASP A 34 -42.76 -12.07 -24.61
C ASP A 34 -43.50 -12.69 -25.79
N ILE A 35 -43.09 -12.43 -27.04
CA ILE A 35 -43.57 -13.18 -28.21
C ILE A 35 -43.20 -14.66 -28.08
N LEU A 36 -41.98 -14.97 -27.64
CA LEU A 36 -41.51 -16.35 -27.45
C LEU A 36 -42.20 -17.06 -26.28
N LYS A 37 -42.51 -16.36 -25.19
CA LYS A 37 -43.28 -16.94 -24.07
C LYS A 37 -44.71 -17.27 -24.46
N ASN A 38 -45.31 -16.45 -25.31
CA ASN A 38 -46.68 -16.64 -25.82
C ASN A 38 -46.68 -17.37 -27.16
N TRP A 39 -45.62 -18.15 -27.45
CA TRP A 39 -45.52 -18.88 -28.70
C TRP A 39 -46.65 -19.90 -28.78
N PRO A 40 -47.39 -19.97 -29.90
CA PRO A 40 -48.47 -20.95 -30.04
C PRO A 40 -47.89 -22.36 -29.94
N GLU A 41 -48.33 -23.12 -28.93
CA GLU A 41 -48.06 -24.55 -28.81
C GLU A 41 -48.87 -25.29 -29.88
N SER A 42 -48.27 -26.31 -30.48
CA SER A 42 -48.69 -26.95 -31.74
C SER A 42 -49.99 -27.78 -31.65
N ASP A 43 -50.79 -27.62 -30.59
CA ASP A 43 -51.89 -28.52 -30.24
C ASP A 43 -53.24 -28.18 -30.91
N GLY A 44 -53.25 -27.30 -31.93
CA GLY A 44 -54.46 -26.96 -32.69
C GLY A 44 -54.16 -26.36 -34.05
N ASP A 45 -54.97 -26.75 -35.04
CA ASP A 45 -54.83 -26.64 -36.51
C ASP A 45 -54.77 -25.21 -37.11
N ASP A 46 -54.30 -24.21 -36.37
CA ASP A 46 -54.24 -22.82 -36.83
C ASP A 46 -52.86 -22.47 -37.40
N SER A 47 -52.55 -23.08 -38.55
CA SER A 47 -51.36 -22.73 -39.36
C SER A 47 -51.23 -21.22 -39.62
N SER A 48 -52.36 -20.51 -39.73
CA SER A 48 -52.43 -19.05 -39.86
C SER A 48 -51.85 -18.31 -38.65
N VAL A 49 -52.14 -18.77 -37.43
CA VAL A 49 -51.64 -18.16 -36.19
C VAL A 49 -50.13 -18.37 -36.06
N HIS A 50 -49.62 -19.54 -36.45
CA HIS A 50 -48.19 -19.80 -36.50
C HIS A 50 -47.46 -18.88 -37.49
N VAL A 51 -48.00 -18.68 -38.70
CA VAL A 51 -47.42 -17.78 -39.70
C VAL A 51 -47.44 -16.33 -39.22
N GLU A 52 -48.54 -15.87 -38.61
CA GLU A 52 -48.65 -14.51 -38.08
C GLU A 52 -47.64 -14.26 -36.94
N THR A 53 -47.56 -15.18 -35.97
CA THR A 53 -46.62 -15.08 -34.84
C THR A 53 -45.17 -15.16 -35.29
N THR A 54 -44.86 -16.03 -36.26
CA THR A 54 -43.53 -16.11 -36.88
C THR A 54 -43.17 -14.81 -37.58
N THR A 55 -44.10 -14.22 -38.34
CA THR A 55 -43.88 -12.92 -39.00
C THR A 55 -43.61 -11.81 -37.97
N LYS A 56 -44.37 -11.77 -36.87
CA LYS A 56 -44.16 -10.83 -35.77
C LYS A 56 -42.79 -11.01 -35.12
N LEU A 57 -42.36 -12.25 -34.87
CA LEU A 57 -41.03 -12.54 -34.32
C LEU A 57 -39.91 -12.08 -35.27
N ILE A 58 -40.00 -12.42 -36.56
CA ILE A 58 -39.01 -11.98 -37.56
C ILE A 58 -38.92 -10.45 -37.59
N GLY A 59 -40.06 -9.76 -37.59
CA GLY A 59 -40.08 -8.29 -37.52
C GLY A 59 -39.45 -7.75 -36.23
N SER A 60 -39.66 -8.41 -35.09
CA SER A 60 -39.03 -8.04 -33.82
C SER A 60 -37.50 -8.24 -33.85
N LEU A 61 -37.03 -9.37 -34.37
CA LEU A 61 -35.61 -9.66 -34.54
C LEU A 61 -34.92 -8.64 -35.46
N GLN A 62 -35.55 -8.24 -36.56
CA GLN A 62 -35.03 -7.18 -37.43
C GLN A 62 -34.89 -5.85 -36.69
N LYS A 63 -35.87 -5.48 -35.85
CA LYS A 63 -35.80 -4.27 -35.00
C LYS A 63 -34.69 -4.38 -33.96
N ILE A 64 -34.46 -5.55 -33.37
CA ILE A 64 -33.35 -5.78 -32.43
C ILE A 64 -32.02 -5.58 -33.14
N VAL A 65 -31.82 -6.22 -34.30
CA VAL A 65 -30.58 -6.08 -35.09
C VAL A 65 -30.31 -4.63 -35.47
N ALA A 66 -31.35 -3.87 -35.85
CA ALA A 66 -31.22 -2.44 -36.12
C ALA A 66 -30.79 -1.65 -34.87
N ALA A 67 -31.40 -1.91 -33.71
CA ALA A 67 -31.02 -1.26 -32.45
C ALA A 67 -29.58 -1.60 -32.02
N VAL A 68 -29.14 -2.85 -32.19
CA VAL A 68 -27.75 -3.25 -31.89
C VAL A 68 -26.77 -2.44 -32.76
N LYS A 69 -27.05 -2.31 -34.06
CA LYS A 69 -26.23 -1.49 -34.96
C LYS A 69 -26.17 -0.03 -34.52
N GLU A 70 -27.30 0.56 -34.12
CA GLU A 70 -27.34 1.94 -33.64
C GLU A 70 -26.54 2.15 -32.34
N VAL A 71 -26.54 1.17 -31.43
CA VAL A 71 -25.73 1.18 -30.20
C VAL A 71 -24.25 1.06 -30.55
N GLU A 72 -23.90 0.11 -31.42
CA GLU A 72 -22.51 -0.10 -31.87
C GLU A 72 -21.97 1.16 -32.56
N GLU A 73 -22.73 1.76 -33.47
CA GLU A 73 -22.32 2.99 -34.15
C GLU A 73 -22.08 4.11 -33.15
N LYS A 74 -22.96 4.31 -32.17
CA LYS A 74 -22.78 5.36 -31.15
C LYS A 74 -21.59 5.10 -30.23
N ALA A 75 -21.38 3.84 -29.82
CA ALA A 75 -20.33 3.46 -28.88
C ALA A 75 -18.92 3.38 -29.52
N MET A 76 -18.83 3.01 -30.81
CA MET A 76 -17.56 2.75 -31.49
C MET A 76 -17.13 3.85 -32.46
N LYS A 77 -18.09 4.45 -33.18
CA LYS A 77 -17.82 5.41 -34.26
C LYS A 77 -18.23 6.84 -33.87
N GLY A 78 -19.36 6.97 -33.18
CA GLY A 78 -19.99 8.25 -32.86
C GLY A 78 -20.55 8.95 -34.09
N ASP A 79 -21.22 10.07 -33.88
CA ASP A 79 -21.75 10.96 -34.93
C ASP A 79 -20.74 12.03 -35.39
N GLY A 80 -19.49 11.95 -34.91
CA GLY A 80 -18.43 12.91 -35.21
C GLY A 80 -18.50 14.19 -34.36
N SER A 81 -19.48 14.34 -33.46
CA SER A 81 -19.53 15.43 -32.50
C SER A 81 -18.36 15.34 -31.51
N GLU A 82 -17.95 16.50 -30.98
CA GLU A 82 -16.90 16.56 -29.96
C GLU A 82 -17.31 15.82 -28.66
N GLY A 83 -18.61 15.81 -28.34
CA GLY A 83 -19.15 15.02 -27.22
C GLY A 83 -18.94 13.53 -27.41
N ASP A 84 -19.26 13.00 -28.59
CA ASP A 84 -19.08 11.59 -28.93
C ASP A 84 -17.60 11.19 -28.98
N LYS A 85 -16.73 11.99 -29.60
CA LYS A 85 -15.29 11.70 -29.62
C LYS A 85 -14.72 11.54 -28.21
N ARG A 86 -15.15 12.41 -27.29
CA ARG A 86 -14.75 12.36 -25.88
C ARG A 86 -15.35 11.15 -25.17
N LEU A 87 -16.61 10.84 -25.40
CA LEU A 87 -17.25 9.65 -24.85
C LEU A 87 -16.53 8.38 -25.31
N ILE A 88 -16.27 8.23 -26.61
CA ILE A 88 -15.57 7.07 -27.17
C ILE A 88 -14.16 6.96 -26.60
N LYS A 89 -13.44 8.08 -26.51
CA LYS A 89 -12.12 8.11 -25.87
C LYS A 89 -12.20 7.64 -24.41
N ALA A 90 -13.16 8.16 -23.64
CA ALA A 90 -13.37 7.75 -22.26
C ALA A 90 -13.72 6.26 -22.15
N LEU A 91 -14.59 5.73 -23.02
CA LEU A 91 -14.94 4.31 -23.05
C LEU A 91 -13.75 3.42 -23.39
N ARG A 92 -12.86 3.85 -24.30
CA ARG A 92 -11.64 3.10 -24.66
C ARG A 92 -10.57 3.14 -23.57
N GLU A 93 -10.47 4.25 -22.84
CA GLU A 93 -9.52 4.42 -21.74
C GLU A 93 -10.02 3.79 -20.43
N MET A 94 -11.32 3.53 -20.32
CA MET A 94 -11.93 2.96 -19.12
C MET A 94 -11.53 1.49 -18.95
N GLN A 95 -10.60 1.24 -18.03
CA GLN A 95 -10.27 -0.11 -17.59
C GLN A 95 -11.29 -0.58 -16.56
N VAL A 96 -12.16 -1.50 -16.96
CA VAL A 96 -13.09 -2.16 -16.05
C VAL A 96 -12.32 -3.28 -15.32
N PRO A 97 -12.26 -3.29 -13.97
CA PRO A 97 -11.63 -4.38 -13.23
C PRO A 97 -12.31 -5.72 -13.55
N LEU A 98 -11.53 -6.75 -13.89
CA LEU A 98 -12.06 -8.10 -14.18
C LEU A 98 -12.91 -8.64 -13.02
N ASP A 99 -12.46 -8.45 -11.78
CA ASP A 99 -13.20 -8.84 -10.58
C ASP A 99 -14.60 -8.21 -10.49
N LEU A 100 -14.78 -6.99 -11.02
CA LEU A 100 -16.09 -6.35 -11.08
C LEU A 100 -16.96 -6.99 -12.16
N LEU A 101 -16.39 -7.31 -13.31
CA LEU A 101 -17.10 -7.95 -14.42
C LEU A 101 -17.60 -9.34 -14.01
N ASP A 102 -16.73 -10.16 -13.43
CA ASP A 102 -17.09 -11.51 -12.95
C ASP A 102 -18.22 -11.47 -11.90
N LEU A 103 -18.22 -10.44 -11.06
CA LEU A 103 -19.22 -10.26 -10.01
C LEU A 103 -20.55 -9.69 -10.53
N MET A 104 -20.52 -8.96 -11.65
CA MET A 104 -21.72 -8.54 -12.38
C MET A 104 -22.36 -9.70 -13.15
N ASP A 105 -21.55 -10.64 -13.65
CA ASP A 105 -22.00 -11.81 -14.39
C ASP A 105 -22.60 -12.90 -13.48
N TYR A 106 -22.29 -12.89 -12.17
CA TYR A 106 -22.90 -13.81 -11.21
C TYR A 106 -24.40 -13.51 -11.09
N GLY A 107 -25.27 -14.53 -11.21
CA GLY A 107 -26.74 -14.44 -11.40
C GLY A 107 -27.60 -13.72 -10.35
N GLY A 108 -26.99 -12.91 -9.48
CA GLY A 108 -27.64 -11.95 -8.59
C GLY A 108 -27.14 -10.50 -8.76
N GLY A 109 -26.20 -10.24 -9.68
CA GLY A 109 -25.70 -8.92 -10.09
C GLY A 109 -25.29 -8.01 -8.94
N LEU A 110 -24.00 -7.97 -8.57
CA LEU A 110 -23.58 -6.98 -7.58
C LEU A 110 -23.69 -5.58 -8.17
N ASN A 111 -24.36 -4.68 -7.45
CA ASN A 111 -24.38 -3.26 -7.81
C ASN A 111 -22.92 -2.73 -7.82
N PRO A 112 -22.43 -2.15 -8.93
CA PRO A 112 -21.05 -1.66 -9.05
C PRO A 112 -20.70 -0.62 -7.97
N ASP A 113 -21.69 0.10 -7.44
CA ASP A 113 -21.49 1.04 -6.34
C ASP A 113 -21.06 0.33 -5.05
N VAL A 114 -21.57 -0.88 -4.80
CA VAL A 114 -21.21 -1.69 -3.63
C VAL A 114 -19.77 -2.17 -3.75
N PHE A 115 -19.35 -2.57 -4.95
CA PHE A 115 -17.95 -2.91 -5.23
C PHE A 115 -17.02 -1.71 -4.98
N ALA A 116 -17.34 -0.55 -5.56
CA ALA A 116 -16.55 0.67 -5.38
C ALA A 116 -16.44 1.09 -3.90
N ARG A 117 -17.55 1.04 -3.16
CA ARG A 117 -17.55 1.32 -1.71
C ARG A 117 -16.71 0.31 -0.93
N GLY A 118 -16.79 -0.98 -1.28
CA GLY A 118 -15.98 -2.04 -0.68
C GLY A 118 -14.49 -1.80 -0.88
N LEU A 119 -14.10 -1.44 -2.10
CA LEU A 119 -12.72 -1.18 -2.48
C LEU A 119 -12.16 0.06 -1.75
N LEU A 120 -12.94 1.13 -1.64
CA LEU A 120 -12.59 2.30 -0.84
C LEU A 120 -12.43 1.95 0.64
N ARG A 121 -13.33 1.16 1.21
CA ARG A 121 -13.26 0.74 2.62
C ARG A 121 -12.02 -0.10 2.90
N GLU A 122 -11.67 -0.99 1.98
CA GLU A 122 -10.45 -1.80 2.07
C GLU A 122 -9.18 -0.95 1.93
N ALA A 123 -9.16 0.02 1.01
CA ALA A 123 -8.05 0.95 0.88
C ALA A 123 -7.83 1.76 2.16
N VAL A 124 -8.91 2.28 2.78
CA VAL A 124 -8.85 2.99 4.07
C VAL A 124 -8.32 2.07 5.18
N ARG A 125 -8.79 0.82 5.23
CA ARG A 125 -8.33 -0.18 6.21
C ARG A 125 -6.82 -0.45 6.05
N ARG A 126 -6.35 -0.66 4.82
CA ARG A 126 -4.92 -0.87 4.51
C ARG A 126 -4.09 0.35 4.88
N LEU A 127 -4.57 1.55 4.58
CA LEU A 127 -3.91 2.80 4.94
C LEU A 127 -3.77 2.96 6.46
N ALA A 128 -4.82 2.66 7.22
CA ALA A 128 -4.77 2.69 8.69
C ALA A 128 -3.77 1.65 9.24
N GLY A 129 -3.69 0.47 8.63
CA GLY A 129 -2.68 -0.55 8.95
C GLY A 129 -1.25 -0.09 8.64
N LEU A 130 -1.05 0.62 7.54
CA LEU A 130 0.25 1.21 7.18
C LEU A 130 0.66 2.32 8.14
N LYS A 131 -0.26 3.22 8.51
CA LYS A 131 0.01 4.30 9.47
C LYS A 131 0.46 3.75 10.83
N ARG A 132 -0.20 2.71 11.35
CA ARG A 132 0.20 2.04 12.59
C ARG A 132 1.60 1.44 12.50
N ARG A 133 1.92 0.77 11.40
CA ARG A 133 3.26 0.19 11.15
C ARG A 133 4.33 1.27 11.02
N LYS A 134 4.04 2.38 10.32
CA LYS A 134 4.94 3.52 10.22
C LYS A 134 5.29 4.08 11.60
N LEU A 135 4.28 4.31 12.45
CA LEU A 135 4.49 4.79 13.81
C LEU A 135 5.34 3.82 14.64
N ALA A 136 5.05 2.52 14.56
CA ALA A 136 5.86 1.51 15.25
C ALA A 136 7.33 1.52 14.80
N LEU A 137 7.59 1.70 13.51
CA LEU A 137 8.94 1.84 12.97
C LEU A 137 9.63 3.14 13.41
N GLU A 138 8.91 4.25 13.52
CA GLU A 138 9.45 5.51 14.06
C GLU A 138 9.84 5.37 15.54
N LEU A 139 8.99 4.73 16.35
CA LEU A 139 9.30 4.42 17.74
C LEU A 139 10.51 3.48 17.86
N LEU A 140 10.58 2.44 17.02
CA LEU A 140 11.73 1.54 16.99
C LEU A 140 13.01 2.29 16.60
N SER A 141 12.95 3.13 15.57
CA SER A 141 14.08 3.94 15.09
C SER A 141 14.60 4.86 16.20
N SER A 142 13.70 5.56 16.90
CA SER A 142 14.09 6.42 18.03
C SER A 142 14.68 5.62 19.19
N ALA A 143 14.14 4.45 19.51
CA ALA A 143 14.67 3.58 20.57
C ALA A 143 16.07 3.05 20.23
N VAL A 144 16.30 2.62 18.98
CA VAL A 144 17.60 2.19 18.48
C VAL A 144 18.61 3.34 18.53
N HIS A 145 18.23 4.53 18.05
CA HIS A 145 19.07 5.71 18.08
C HIS A 145 19.48 6.09 19.51
N ASN A 146 18.51 6.13 20.44
CA ASN A 146 18.77 6.37 21.85
C ASN A 146 19.68 5.29 22.47
N GLY A 147 19.51 4.03 22.07
CA GLY A 147 20.37 2.93 22.48
C GLY A 147 21.82 3.12 22.01
N MET A 148 22.03 3.55 20.77
CA MET A 148 23.35 3.87 20.23
C MET A 148 24.01 5.02 20.99
N VAL A 149 23.31 6.13 21.18
CA VAL A 149 23.82 7.30 21.92
C VAL A 149 24.20 6.93 23.36
N ARG A 150 23.35 6.16 24.06
CA ARG A 150 23.66 5.67 25.42
C ARG A 150 24.88 4.75 25.44
N ARG A 151 25.05 3.90 24.43
CA ARG A 151 26.20 3.00 24.32
C ARG A 151 27.49 3.78 24.09
N GLU A 152 27.46 4.81 23.25
CA GLU A 152 28.59 5.72 23.02
C GLU A 152 28.96 6.50 24.28
N ALA A 153 27.97 7.07 24.98
CA ALA A 153 28.19 7.76 26.24
C ALA A 153 28.85 6.84 27.29
N ARG A 154 28.34 5.61 27.45
CA ARG A 154 28.92 4.59 28.36
C ARG A 154 30.36 4.23 27.99
N LYS A 155 30.67 4.09 26.70
CA LYS A 155 32.05 3.84 26.24
C LYS A 155 32.98 5.00 26.62
N ARG A 156 32.53 6.25 26.45
CA ARG A 156 33.30 7.44 26.83
C ARG A 156 33.53 7.50 28.34
N THR A 157 32.50 7.30 29.15
CA THR A 157 32.65 7.32 30.62
C THR A 157 33.53 6.17 31.12
N ALA A 158 33.42 4.98 30.53
CA ALA A 158 34.27 3.84 30.87
C ALA A 158 35.73 4.08 30.47
N ALA A 159 35.99 4.70 29.31
CA ALA A 159 37.34 5.08 28.90
C ALA A 159 37.96 6.14 29.85
N VAL A 160 37.18 7.13 30.29
CA VAL A 160 37.64 8.14 31.27
C VAL A 160 37.91 7.50 32.63
N ALA A 161 37.04 6.62 33.11
CA ALA A 161 37.25 5.90 34.37
C ALA A 161 38.47 4.97 34.31
N ALA A 162 38.68 4.28 33.18
CA ALA A 162 39.86 3.44 32.97
C ALA A 162 41.16 4.27 32.92
N ALA A 163 41.14 5.44 32.26
CA ALA A 163 42.28 6.35 32.23
C ALA A 163 42.59 6.94 33.62
N ALA A 164 41.56 7.27 34.41
CA ALA A 164 41.73 7.74 35.78
C ALA A 164 42.31 6.66 36.70
N ALA A 165 41.81 5.42 36.60
CA ALA A 165 42.34 4.29 37.37
C ALA A 165 43.80 3.96 37.01
N ALA A 166 44.15 4.05 35.72
CA ALA A 166 45.54 3.88 35.27
C ALA A 166 46.45 4.98 35.86
N ALA A 167 46.03 6.24 35.83
CA ALA A 167 46.78 7.36 36.40
C ALA A 167 46.94 7.27 37.93
N GLU A 168 45.94 6.76 38.65
CA GLU A 168 46.06 6.48 40.10
C GLU A 168 47.03 5.33 40.39
N SER A 169 47.02 4.27 39.59
CA SER A 169 47.99 3.17 39.75
C SER A 169 49.43 3.63 39.49
N GLU A 170 49.64 4.50 38.50
CA GLU A 170 50.96 5.04 38.16
C GLU A 170 51.47 5.98 39.27
N LYS A 171 50.60 6.82 39.84
CA LYS A 171 50.95 7.65 41.01
C LYS A 171 51.30 6.79 42.24
N ALA A 172 50.55 5.72 42.49
CA ALA A 172 50.81 4.81 43.61
C ALA A 172 52.15 4.07 43.45
N GLU A 173 52.52 3.67 42.22
CA GLU A 173 53.82 3.09 41.92
C GLU A 173 54.95 4.10 42.13
N ILE A 174 54.80 5.34 41.66
CA ILE A 174 55.79 6.42 41.85
C ILE A 174 56.01 6.71 43.34
N GLU A 175 54.93 6.80 44.13
CA GLU A 175 55.02 7.07 45.58
C GLU A 175 55.67 5.89 46.35
N SER A 176 55.42 4.66 45.91
CA SER A 176 56.09 3.47 46.47
C SER A 176 57.59 3.46 46.19
N HIS A 177 58.01 3.86 44.98
CA HIS A 177 59.40 3.98 44.58
C HIS A 177 60.12 5.12 45.33
N GLU A 178 59.44 6.23 45.58
CA GLU A 178 59.99 7.35 46.36
C GLU A 178 60.19 6.99 47.83
N LYS A 179 59.22 6.31 48.45
CA LYS A 179 59.36 5.81 49.84
C LYS A 179 60.48 4.78 49.99
N LYS A 180 60.67 3.91 48.98
CA LYS A 180 61.79 2.96 48.96
C LYS A 180 63.15 3.68 48.88
N ARG A 181 63.27 4.71 48.04
CA ARG A 181 64.49 5.54 47.94
C ARG A 181 64.81 6.30 49.23
N LYS A 182 63.81 6.81 49.95
CA LYS A 182 64.03 7.47 51.25
C LYS A 182 64.55 6.50 52.31
N ARG A 183 64.04 5.26 52.35
CA ARG A 183 64.53 4.21 53.26
C ARG A 183 65.96 3.75 52.95
N GLU A 184 66.34 3.70 51.68
CA GLU A 184 67.73 3.39 51.28
C GLU A 184 68.71 4.52 51.63
N ASN A 185 68.25 5.78 51.70
CA ASN A 185 69.10 6.92 52.03
C ASN A 185 69.23 7.17 53.55
N GLU A 186 68.25 6.73 54.36
CA GLU A 186 68.29 6.79 55.83
C GLU A 186 69.09 5.64 56.47
N GLY A 187 69.42 4.58 55.70
CA GLY A 187 70.24 3.45 56.16
C GLY A 187 71.76 3.67 56.13
N PHE A 188 72.27 4.85 55.73
CA PHE A 188 73.70 5.10 55.55
C PHE A 188 74.34 6.01 56.61
N ASN A 189 73.62 6.39 57.68
CA ASN A 189 74.19 7.13 58.81
C ASN A 189 73.80 6.45 60.13
N GLY A 190 74.52 5.39 60.49
CA GLY A 190 74.40 4.75 61.80
C GLY A 190 75.52 3.73 62.02
N ASP A 191 76.37 4.03 63.01
CA ASP A 191 77.34 3.15 63.67
C ASP A 191 78.59 2.66 62.91
N ARG A 192 79.70 3.39 63.14
CA ARG A 192 81.03 2.79 63.34
C ARG A 192 81.58 3.26 64.68
N SER A 193 81.30 2.51 65.74
CA SER A 193 81.89 2.64 67.07
C SER A 193 81.91 1.27 67.74
N GLY A 194 83.04 0.90 68.36
CA GLY A 194 83.21 -0.31 69.19
C GLY A 194 83.73 -1.51 68.39
N ASP A 195 84.96 -1.98 68.54
CA ASP A 195 85.63 -2.55 69.74
C ASP A 195 85.18 -4.00 70.02
N ASP A 196 86.07 -4.78 70.65
CA ASP A 196 86.10 -6.24 70.91
C ASP A 196 87.05 -6.99 69.94
N GLY A 197 88.28 -7.37 70.31
CA GLY A 197 88.68 -8.11 71.53
C GLY A 197 88.35 -9.59 71.30
N GLU A 198 89.29 -10.47 70.94
CA GLU A 198 90.20 -11.26 71.80
C GLU A 198 90.87 -12.36 70.89
N PRO A 199 92.00 -13.04 71.23
CA PRO A 199 92.01 -14.03 72.32
C PRO A 199 93.37 -14.23 73.07
N PRO A 200 93.38 -14.99 74.18
CA PRO A 200 94.55 -15.15 75.04
C PRO A 200 95.49 -16.28 74.57
N LEU A 201 96.79 -16.09 74.78
CA LEU A 201 97.80 -17.14 74.70
C LEU A 201 98.32 -17.53 76.09
N LYS A 202 98.22 -18.83 76.35
CA LYS A 202 98.68 -19.59 77.51
C LYS A 202 100.20 -19.50 77.67
N ARG A 203 100.69 -19.24 78.89
CA ARG A 203 101.43 -20.18 79.77
C ARG A 203 102.07 -19.44 80.94
#